data_AF-A0A327R667-F1
#
_entry.id   AF-A0A327R667-F1
#
_cell.length_a   1.000
_cell.length_b   1.000
_cell.length_c   1.000
_cell.angle_alpha   90.00
_cell.angle_beta   90.00
_cell.angle_gamma   90.00
#
_symmetry.space_group_name_H-M   'P 1'
#
loop_
_entity.id
_entity.type
_entity.pdbx_description
1 polymer ?
#
loop_
_entity_poly.entity_id
_entity_poly.type
_entity_poly.pdbx_seq_one_letter_code
_entity_poly.pdbx_strand_id
1 'polypeptide(L)'
;MSLKQTTTTCDCVKKDKAPMINCHTHIFTSETVPPHIAKSFVPPPFYYLLNITVLVKLVQWYFNSKKSPYRWPGQRWYIVLREMLYRAKIATTRSHILGAIKFLVGVIIIISVFHEFYNIYISDYLHEQDISTNTPDKIIGWLDAHGILIITNSWLLKGLLLVILLTFFPSGKNLLLFLLKKFSGFFKMLPGKETTAMLKRYMNIVRFSRYKDQSRIFDRLIKQYPEGAGMVVLPMDMEFMGAGNPPKPYGKQMEELAAIKVKHPNRIFPFVFVDPRREKVGNETFFDYEVVEGKVVLKPCFIKTYIEDKEFSGFKIYPALGYFPFDERLLPLWKYAADNGIPILTHCIRGTIFYRGKKKKEWDTHPVFEQYEGDQDNSKPVLDKYFKPLRLHHMRPVEVQEIFTHPMNYACLLYKQWLTKLVAQAKDPRIQELFGYSPGDNTIEQDLKHLKLCFGHYGGEDEWLKFMEKDRDNYAQQLNTKKEGITIKDENDKIKRGLAEQLWKKADWYSIISTLMLQHSNVYADISYILHGTEDVIPLLRQTLRNDGLLKKVLYGTDFYVVRNHKSDKLMLADMMNGLSEAEFDLIARDNPREFLKR
;
A
#
# COMPACT_ATOMS: atom_id res chain seq x y z
N MET A 1 -13.20 -12.51 -70.86
CA MET A 1 -13.60 -11.55 -69.81
C MET A 1 -13.07 -12.07 -68.48
N SER A 2 -11.90 -11.61 -68.05
CA SER A 2 -11.30 -11.93 -66.74
C SER A 2 -10.70 -10.63 -66.22
N LEU A 3 -11.44 -9.97 -65.33
CA LEU A 3 -11.04 -8.73 -64.68
C LEU A 3 -10.10 -9.07 -63.53
N LYS A 4 -8.83 -8.70 -63.69
CA LYS A 4 -7.83 -8.67 -62.63
C LYS A 4 -8.27 -7.69 -61.55
N GLN A 5 -8.52 -8.17 -60.34
CA GLN A 5 -8.57 -7.34 -59.14
C GLN A 5 -7.14 -6.96 -58.75
N THR A 6 -6.79 -5.70 -58.98
CA THR A 6 -5.64 -5.03 -58.36
C THR A 6 -5.95 -4.83 -56.88
N THR A 7 -5.36 -5.66 -56.01
CA THR A 7 -5.27 -5.41 -54.57
C THR A 7 -4.16 -4.39 -54.33
N THR A 8 -4.55 -3.13 -54.14
CA THR A 8 -3.69 -2.07 -53.61
C THR A 8 -3.40 -2.38 -52.14
N THR A 9 -2.24 -2.98 -51.86
CA THR A 9 -1.72 -3.07 -50.50
C THR A 9 -1.32 -1.67 -50.07
N CYS A 10 -2.12 -1.08 -49.18
CA CYS A 10 -1.77 0.15 -48.50
C CYS A 10 -0.65 -0.19 -47.51
N ASP A 11 0.60 0.08 -47.89
CA ASP A 11 1.76 0.02 -47.00
C ASP A 11 1.63 1.13 -45.95
N CYS A 12 0.88 0.83 -44.89
CA CYS A 12 0.92 1.61 -43.66
C CYS A 12 2.30 1.39 -43.02
N VAL A 13 3.25 2.26 -43.34
CA VAL A 13 4.53 2.37 -42.61
C VAL A 13 4.17 2.51 -41.13
N LYS A 14 4.30 1.42 -40.36
CA LYS A 14 4.19 1.46 -38.90
C LYS A 14 5.31 2.36 -38.41
N LYS A 15 4.98 3.60 -38.08
CA LYS A 15 5.87 4.52 -37.37
C LYS A 15 6.32 3.79 -36.10
N ASP A 16 7.62 3.58 -35.93
CA ASP A 16 8.15 2.90 -34.75
C ASP A 16 7.76 3.69 -33.49
N LYS A 17 6.90 3.08 -32.66
CA LYS A 17 6.44 3.70 -31.43
C LYS A 17 7.54 3.64 -30.39
N ALA A 18 7.80 4.75 -29.71
CA ALA A 18 8.78 4.79 -28.64
C ALA A 18 8.40 3.79 -27.53
N PRO A 19 9.34 3.05 -26.92
CA PRO A 19 9.01 2.01 -25.93
C PRO A 19 8.15 2.52 -24.78
N MET A 20 7.26 1.68 -24.24
CA MET A 20 6.44 2.10 -23.09
C MET A 20 7.26 2.19 -21.80
N ILE A 21 6.83 3.03 -20.87
CA ILE A 21 7.42 3.22 -19.55
C ILE A 21 6.32 3.01 -18.51
N ASN A 22 6.56 2.09 -17.57
CA ASN A 22 5.76 1.98 -16.35
C ASN A 22 6.36 2.93 -15.29
N CYS A 23 5.62 3.97 -14.92
CA CYS A 23 6.09 5.03 -14.03
C CYS A 23 6.07 4.68 -12.54
N HIS A 24 5.58 3.50 -12.14
CA HIS A 24 5.46 3.15 -10.73
C HIS A 24 5.66 1.66 -10.49
N THR A 25 6.86 1.29 -10.05
CA THR A 25 7.17 -0.07 -9.64
C THR A 25 8.09 -0.09 -8.43
N HIS A 26 8.04 -1.19 -7.69
CA HIS A 26 8.81 -1.51 -6.50
C HIS A 26 9.39 -2.91 -6.68
N ILE A 27 10.69 -3.04 -6.48
CA ILE A 27 11.40 -4.32 -6.58
C ILE A 27 12.08 -4.72 -5.27
N PHE A 28 11.73 -4.06 -4.17
CA PHE A 28 12.32 -4.30 -2.87
C PHE A 28 12.01 -5.72 -2.34
N THR A 29 12.85 -6.21 -1.44
CA THR A 29 12.81 -7.62 -0.99
C THR A 29 12.18 -7.72 0.40
N SER A 30 11.90 -8.93 0.87
CA SER A 30 11.43 -9.11 2.25
C SER A 30 12.44 -8.64 3.30
N GLU A 31 13.74 -8.58 2.96
CA GLU A 31 14.79 -8.12 3.87
C GLU A 31 14.82 -6.60 4.02
N THR A 32 14.19 -5.85 3.12
CA THR A 32 14.05 -4.39 3.24
C THR A 32 12.75 -3.99 3.96
N VAL A 33 11.97 -4.97 4.41
CA VAL A 33 10.73 -4.75 5.17
C VAL A 33 11.00 -4.99 6.67
N PRO A 34 10.56 -4.09 7.56
CA PRO A 34 10.69 -4.28 9.00
C PRO A 34 10.02 -5.55 9.54
N PRO A 35 10.58 -6.17 10.58
CA PRO A 35 10.07 -7.43 11.11
C PRO A 35 8.69 -7.32 11.78
N HIS A 36 8.32 -6.16 12.34
CA HIS A 36 7.11 -5.99 13.16
C HIS A 36 6.04 -5.11 12.50
N ILE A 37 5.81 -5.28 11.20
CA ILE A 37 4.79 -4.48 10.48
C ILE A 37 3.34 -4.72 11.00
N ALA A 38 3.11 -5.75 11.83
CA ALA A 38 1.82 -6.12 12.44
C ALA A 38 1.52 -5.33 13.72
N LYS A 39 2.50 -4.59 14.23
CA LYS A 39 2.43 -3.92 15.54
C LYS A 39 1.19 -3.03 15.74
N SER A 40 0.65 -2.45 14.66
CA SER A 40 -0.55 -1.59 14.74
C SER A 40 -1.87 -2.36 14.65
N PHE A 41 -1.85 -3.65 14.30
CA PHE A 41 -3.04 -4.48 14.11
C PHE A 41 -3.17 -5.59 15.16
N VAL A 42 -2.05 -5.99 15.77
CA VAL A 42 -1.99 -7.08 16.74
C VAL A 42 -1.39 -6.55 18.05
N PRO A 43 -2.08 -6.74 19.19
CA PRO A 43 -1.62 -6.19 20.46
C PRO A 43 -0.33 -6.89 20.94
N PRO A 44 0.52 -6.21 21.74
CA PRO A 44 1.62 -6.85 22.45
C PRO A 44 1.11 -7.94 23.42
N PRO A 45 1.85 -9.05 23.61
CA PRO A 45 3.09 -9.45 22.93
C PRO A 45 2.86 -10.23 21.62
N PHE A 46 1.62 -10.44 21.19
CA PHE A 46 1.28 -11.39 20.12
C PHE A 46 1.84 -11.01 18.74
N TYR A 47 2.07 -9.72 18.45
CA TYR A 47 2.64 -9.31 17.17
C TYR A 47 4.09 -9.81 16.97
N TYR A 48 4.81 -10.15 18.04
CA TYR A 48 6.14 -10.76 17.95
C TYR A 48 6.09 -12.16 17.30
N LEU A 49 4.96 -12.86 17.41
CA LEU A 49 4.74 -14.16 16.75
C LEU A 49 4.57 -14.02 15.23
N LEU A 50 4.16 -12.84 14.75
CA LEU A 50 3.98 -12.53 13.33
C LEU A 50 5.21 -11.83 12.72
N ASN A 51 6.40 -12.15 13.22
CA ASN A 51 7.66 -11.60 12.70
C ASN A 51 7.86 -12.02 11.23
N ILE A 52 7.96 -11.05 10.31
CA ILE A 52 8.12 -11.31 8.87
C ILE A 52 9.33 -12.19 8.59
N THR A 53 10.45 -11.96 9.26
CA THR A 53 11.69 -12.72 9.02
C THR A 53 11.50 -14.20 9.35
N VAL A 54 10.76 -14.51 10.43
CA VAL A 54 10.43 -15.88 10.82
C VAL A 54 9.47 -16.52 9.82
N LEU A 55 8.42 -15.79 9.44
CA LEU A 55 7.43 -16.27 8.46
C LEU A 55 8.07 -16.55 7.09
N VAL A 56 8.97 -15.68 6.65
CA VAL A 56 9.77 -15.86 5.43
C VAL A 56 10.59 -17.14 5.51
N LYS A 57 11.32 -17.37 6.60
CA LYS A 57 12.10 -18.60 6.80
C LYS A 57 11.22 -19.85 6.79
N LEU A 58 10.05 -19.81 7.44
CA LEU A 58 9.09 -20.92 7.46
C LEU A 58 8.56 -21.24 6.07
N VAL A 59 8.20 -20.22 5.27
CA VAL A 59 7.71 -20.43 3.91
C VAL A 59 8.81 -20.88 2.97
N GLN A 60 10.02 -20.33 3.08
CA GLN A 60 11.17 -20.81 2.33
C GLN A 60 11.47 -22.28 2.65
N TRP A 61 11.40 -22.68 3.94
CA TRP A 61 11.50 -24.09 4.33
C TRP A 61 10.37 -24.92 3.71
N TYR A 62 9.11 -24.45 3.78
CA TYR A 62 7.96 -25.17 3.23
C TYR A 62 8.06 -25.39 1.71
N PHE A 63 8.57 -24.44 0.93
CA PHE A 63 8.66 -24.65 -0.54
C PHE A 63 9.99 -25.26 -1.01
N ASN A 64 11.11 -24.97 -0.34
CA ASN A 64 12.44 -25.33 -0.83
C ASN A 64 13.02 -26.58 -0.16
N SER A 65 12.58 -26.95 1.05
CA SER A 65 13.11 -28.13 1.75
C SER A 65 12.67 -29.44 1.10
N LYS A 66 13.59 -30.41 1.01
CA LYS A 66 13.28 -31.78 0.57
C LYS A 66 12.34 -32.51 1.54
N LYS A 67 12.35 -32.13 2.82
CA LYS A 67 11.55 -32.74 3.90
C LYS A 67 10.17 -32.08 4.10
N SER A 68 9.83 -31.08 3.30
CA SER A 68 8.60 -30.31 3.49
C SER A 68 7.34 -31.06 3.03
N PRO A 69 6.19 -30.85 3.71
CA PRO A 69 4.87 -31.30 3.26
C PRO A 69 4.47 -30.89 1.84
N TYR A 70 4.97 -29.76 1.34
CA TYR A 70 4.68 -29.29 -0.01
C TYR A 70 5.06 -30.31 -1.10
N ARG A 71 6.10 -31.11 -0.86
CA ARG A 71 6.57 -32.13 -1.81
C ARG A 71 5.94 -33.50 -1.59
N TRP A 72 5.18 -33.70 -0.51
CA TRP A 72 4.51 -34.98 -0.24
C TRP A 72 3.61 -35.44 -1.38
N PRO A 73 2.82 -34.59 -2.07
CA PRO A 73 1.99 -35.02 -3.21
C PRO A 73 2.74 -35.78 -4.31
N GLY A 74 4.05 -35.54 -4.50
CA GLY A 74 4.88 -36.25 -5.47
C GLY A 74 5.63 -37.47 -4.90
N GLN A 75 5.49 -37.78 -3.61
CA GLN A 75 6.18 -38.90 -2.96
C GLN A 75 5.32 -40.17 -2.95
N ARG A 76 5.96 -41.33 -3.19
CA ARG A 76 5.28 -42.63 -3.33
C ARG A 76 4.42 -42.99 -2.12
N TRP A 77 4.92 -42.82 -0.90
CA TRP A 77 4.18 -43.17 0.32
C TRP A 77 2.90 -42.33 0.46
N TYR A 78 2.93 -41.05 0.09
CA TYR A 78 1.77 -40.16 0.18
C TYR A 78 0.74 -40.47 -0.91
N ILE A 79 1.18 -40.81 -2.12
CA ILE A 79 0.29 -41.28 -3.20
C ILE A 79 -0.44 -42.56 -2.76
N VAL A 80 0.30 -43.54 -2.20
CA VAL A 80 -0.27 -44.79 -1.67
C VAL A 80 -1.23 -44.52 -0.52
N LEU A 81 -0.85 -43.67 0.44
CA LEU A 81 -1.71 -43.28 1.55
C LEU A 81 -3.00 -42.61 1.05
N ARG A 82 -2.90 -41.67 0.11
CA ARG A 82 -4.06 -40.98 -0.47
C ARG A 82 -5.00 -41.95 -1.18
N GLU A 83 -4.45 -42.90 -1.94
CA GLU A 83 -5.21 -43.94 -2.62
C GLU A 83 -5.89 -44.89 -1.62
N MET A 84 -5.20 -45.30 -0.56
CA MET A 84 -5.76 -46.10 0.53
C MET A 84 -6.91 -45.36 1.24
N LEU A 85 -6.72 -44.08 1.57
CA LEU A 85 -7.75 -43.24 2.18
C LEU A 85 -8.96 -43.06 1.26
N TYR A 86 -8.74 -42.88 -0.05
CA TYR A 86 -9.80 -42.81 -1.04
C TYR A 86 -10.58 -44.12 -1.12
N ARG A 87 -9.90 -45.28 -1.16
CA ARG A 87 -10.52 -46.60 -1.17
C ARG A 87 -11.35 -46.87 0.09
N ALA A 88 -10.83 -46.51 1.26
CA ALA A 88 -11.59 -46.60 2.51
C ALA A 88 -12.83 -45.71 2.47
N LYS A 89 -12.69 -44.46 1.99
CA LYS A 89 -13.79 -43.51 1.89
C LYS A 89 -14.87 -44.02 0.93
N ILE A 90 -14.50 -44.45 -0.27
CA ILE A 90 -15.45 -44.92 -1.29
C ILE A 90 -16.14 -46.23 -0.85
N ALA A 91 -15.44 -47.13 -0.15
CA ALA A 91 -16.04 -48.33 0.42
C ALA A 91 -17.14 -48.00 1.43
N THR A 92 -16.89 -47.03 2.33
CA THR A 92 -17.90 -46.56 3.29
C THR A 92 -19.06 -45.79 2.66
N THR A 93 -18.87 -45.22 1.47
CA THR A 93 -19.93 -44.52 0.72
C THR A 93 -20.78 -45.50 -0.09
N ARG A 94 -20.19 -46.57 -0.63
CA ARG A 94 -20.89 -47.53 -1.49
C ARG A 94 -21.61 -48.64 -0.73
N SER A 95 -21.18 -48.97 0.48
CA SER A 95 -21.83 -50.00 1.30
C SER A 95 -22.67 -49.38 2.41
N HIS A 96 -23.96 -49.69 2.43
CA HIS A 96 -24.87 -49.25 3.50
C HIS A 96 -24.45 -49.76 4.87
N ILE A 97 -23.93 -50.99 4.95
CA ILE A 97 -23.45 -51.60 6.21
C ILE A 97 -22.21 -50.86 6.71
N LEU A 98 -21.21 -50.64 5.86
CA LEU A 98 -20.00 -49.91 6.25
C LEU A 98 -20.29 -48.43 6.55
N GLY A 99 -21.28 -47.85 5.87
CA GLY A 99 -21.78 -46.50 6.18
C GLY A 99 -22.42 -46.42 7.56
N ALA A 100 -23.25 -47.40 7.95
CA ALA A 100 -23.87 -47.48 9.27
C ALA A 100 -22.83 -47.71 10.39
N ILE A 101 -21.88 -48.62 10.17
CA ILE A 101 -20.77 -48.87 11.12
C ILE A 101 -19.94 -47.60 11.29
N LYS A 102 -19.59 -46.92 10.19
CA LYS A 102 -18.86 -45.66 10.24
C LYS A 102 -19.63 -44.60 11.01
N PHE A 103 -20.95 -44.50 10.84
CA PHE A 103 -21.77 -43.56 11.59
C PHE A 103 -21.71 -43.82 13.10
N LEU A 104 -21.92 -45.07 13.53
CA LEU A 104 -21.85 -45.47 14.94
C LEU A 104 -20.47 -45.21 15.57
N VAL A 105 -19.40 -45.64 14.88
CA VAL A 105 -18.02 -45.37 15.30
C VAL A 105 -17.75 -43.87 15.35
N GLY A 106 -18.29 -43.11 14.38
CA GLY A 106 -18.20 -41.66 14.36
C GLY A 106 -18.84 -41.00 15.57
N VAL A 107 -20.04 -41.45 15.96
CA VAL A 107 -20.75 -40.97 17.16
C VAL A 107 -19.90 -41.24 18.41
N ILE A 108 -19.37 -42.45 18.57
CA ILE A 108 -18.50 -42.82 19.70
C ILE A 108 -17.26 -41.94 19.76
N ILE A 109 -16.55 -41.76 18.64
CA ILE A 109 -15.33 -40.92 18.57
C ILE A 109 -15.67 -39.45 18.87
N ILE A 110 -16.77 -38.93 18.32
CA ILE A 110 -17.23 -37.56 18.59
C ILE A 110 -17.48 -37.39 20.09
N ILE A 111 -18.33 -38.22 20.69
CA ILE A 111 -18.68 -38.13 22.11
C ILE A 111 -17.42 -38.25 22.98
N SER A 112 -16.50 -39.17 22.65
CA SER A 112 -15.24 -39.35 23.40
C SER A 112 -14.30 -38.15 23.31
N VAL A 113 -14.12 -37.55 22.13
CA VAL A 113 -13.30 -36.34 21.96
C VAL A 113 -13.95 -35.13 22.66
N PHE A 114 -15.28 -35.03 22.64
CA PHE A 114 -15.99 -33.95 23.33
C PHE A 114 -16.00 -34.10 24.84
N HIS A 115 -16.05 -35.32 25.36
CA HIS A 115 -15.85 -35.61 26.78
C HIS A 115 -14.46 -35.14 27.25
N GLU A 116 -13.40 -35.47 26.50
CA GLU A 116 -12.05 -34.99 26.79
C GLU A 116 -11.94 -33.47 26.71
N PHE A 117 -12.59 -32.85 25.72
CA PHE A 117 -12.63 -31.40 25.62
C PHE A 117 -13.37 -30.75 26.80
N TYR A 118 -14.49 -31.35 27.24
CA TYR A 118 -15.27 -30.90 28.38
C TYR A 118 -14.45 -30.97 29.68
N ASN A 119 -13.79 -32.11 29.94
CA ASN A 119 -12.99 -32.30 31.14
C ASN A 119 -11.79 -31.35 31.20
N ILE A 120 -11.11 -31.11 30.08
CA ILE A 120 -9.90 -30.28 30.06
C ILE A 120 -10.21 -28.77 30.12
N TYR A 121 -11.30 -28.32 29.48
CA TYR A 121 -11.50 -26.88 29.22
C TYR A 121 -12.80 -26.30 29.78
N ILE A 122 -13.79 -27.12 30.14
CA ILE A 122 -15.13 -26.64 30.51
C ILE A 122 -15.48 -26.97 31.95
N SER A 123 -15.16 -28.18 32.44
CA SER A 123 -15.52 -28.62 33.79
C SER A 123 -14.97 -27.69 34.87
N ASP A 124 -13.67 -27.43 34.87
CA ASP A 124 -13.03 -26.53 35.85
C ASP A 124 -13.62 -25.10 35.82
N TYR A 125 -13.88 -24.56 34.62
CA TYR A 125 -14.49 -23.23 34.46
C TYR A 125 -15.93 -23.17 34.99
N LEU A 126 -16.73 -24.22 34.79
CA LEU A 126 -18.10 -24.28 35.29
C LEU A 126 -18.14 -24.37 36.82
N HIS A 127 -17.21 -25.12 37.42
CA HIS A 127 -17.04 -25.17 38.87
C HIS A 127 -16.60 -23.82 39.46
N GLU A 128 -15.71 -23.08 38.79
CA GLU A 128 -15.31 -21.73 39.21
C GLU A 128 -16.45 -20.69 39.16
N GLN A 129 -17.46 -20.90 38.31
CA GLN A 129 -18.62 -20.01 38.15
C GLN A 129 -19.86 -20.45 38.95
N ASP A 130 -19.72 -21.47 39.80
CA ASP A 130 -20.80 -22.06 40.63
C ASP A 130 -22.01 -22.56 39.80
N ILE A 131 -21.74 -23.00 38.56
CA ILE A 131 -22.75 -23.53 37.64
C ILE A 131 -22.85 -25.05 37.80
N SER A 132 -24.05 -25.55 38.09
CA SER A 132 -24.31 -26.97 38.34
C SER A 132 -23.92 -27.89 37.17
N THR A 133 -23.00 -28.84 37.41
CA THR A 133 -22.55 -29.88 36.47
C THR A 133 -23.31 -31.20 36.59
N ASN A 134 -24.29 -31.29 37.50
CA ASN A 134 -25.00 -32.53 37.85
C ASN A 134 -25.64 -33.27 36.66
N THR A 135 -26.12 -32.55 35.66
CA THR A 135 -26.75 -33.17 34.48
C THR A 135 -25.71 -33.69 33.48
N PRO A 136 -24.70 -32.90 33.07
CA PRO A 136 -23.54 -33.42 32.31
C PRO A 136 -22.89 -34.65 32.94
N ASP A 137 -22.63 -34.62 34.25
CA ASP A 137 -21.90 -35.69 34.95
C ASP A 137 -22.71 -37.00 34.97
N LYS A 138 -24.04 -36.92 35.11
CA LYS A 138 -24.95 -38.08 34.99
C LYS A 138 -24.96 -38.68 33.58
N ILE A 139 -24.94 -37.84 32.56
CA ILE A 139 -24.91 -38.30 31.16
C ILE A 139 -23.56 -38.96 30.85
N ILE A 140 -22.45 -38.36 31.29
CA ILE A 140 -21.11 -38.92 31.13
C ILE A 140 -21.00 -40.25 31.87
N GLY A 141 -21.44 -40.32 33.13
CA GLY A 141 -21.43 -41.57 33.91
C GLY A 141 -22.28 -42.68 33.28
N TRP A 142 -23.42 -42.33 32.68
CA TRP A 142 -24.24 -43.30 31.92
C TRP A 142 -23.50 -43.79 30.67
N LEU A 143 -22.88 -42.90 29.90
CA LEU A 143 -22.14 -43.25 28.68
C LEU A 143 -20.90 -44.12 28.99
N ASP A 144 -20.22 -43.87 30.10
CA ASP A 144 -19.10 -44.67 30.58
C ASP A 144 -19.55 -46.08 31.01
N ALA A 145 -20.63 -46.16 31.81
CA ALA A 145 -21.19 -47.43 32.27
C ALA A 145 -21.63 -48.36 31.11
N HIS A 146 -21.99 -47.79 29.95
CA HIS A 146 -22.37 -48.54 28.76
C HIS A 146 -21.21 -48.75 27.76
N GLY A 147 -19.98 -48.36 28.12
CA GLY A 147 -18.79 -48.55 27.28
C GLY A 147 -18.80 -47.74 25.98
N ILE A 148 -19.58 -46.65 25.93
CA ILE A 148 -19.70 -45.77 24.74
C ILE A 148 -18.55 -44.76 24.70
N LEU A 149 -17.93 -44.47 25.85
CA LEU A 149 -16.79 -43.56 25.95
C LEU A 149 -15.46 -44.30 25.82
N ILE A 150 -14.57 -43.76 24.99
CA ILE A 150 -13.17 -44.16 24.95
C ILE A 150 -12.41 -43.27 25.95
N ILE A 151 -12.39 -43.68 27.21
CA ILE A 151 -11.63 -42.99 28.27
C ILE A 151 -10.19 -43.52 28.27
N THR A 152 -9.23 -42.62 28.16
CA THR A 152 -7.81 -43.00 28.13
C THR A 152 -6.94 -41.92 28.73
N ASN A 153 -5.92 -42.30 29.51
CA ASN A 153 -4.92 -41.35 30.00
C ASN A 153 -3.78 -41.11 28.99
N SER A 154 -3.77 -41.85 27.87
CA SER A 154 -2.72 -41.74 26.86
C SER A 154 -2.96 -40.55 25.92
N TRP A 155 -2.10 -39.54 26.02
CA TRP A 155 -2.08 -38.39 25.09
C TRP A 155 -1.93 -38.80 23.63
N LEU A 156 -1.24 -39.92 23.35
CA LEU A 156 -1.11 -40.45 21.99
C LEU A 156 -2.46 -40.96 21.46
N LEU A 157 -3.23 -41.68 22.28
CA LEU A 157 -4.54 -42.20 21.87
C LEU A 157 -5.56 -41.06 21.73
N LYS A 158 -5.55 -40.07 22.64
CA LYS A 158 -6.35 -38.83 22.48
C LYS A 158 -6.03 -38.11 21.17
N GLY A 159 -4.74 -37.96 20.86
CA GLY A 159 -4.28 -37.36 19.62
C GLY A 159 -4.72 -38.13 18.38
N LEU A 160 -4.66 -39.47 18.42
CA LEU A 160 -5.10 -40.33 17.33
C LEU A 160 -6.62 -40.20 17.07
N LEU A 161 -7.44 -40.24 18.12
CA LEU A 161 -8.89 -40.05 18.02
C LEU A 161 -9.23 -38.69 17.41
N LEU A 162 -8.52 -37.64 17.81
CA LEU A 162 -8.67 -36.31 17.23
C LEU A 162 -8.30 -36.29 15.74
N VAL A 163 -7.18 -36.90 15.34
CA VAL A 163 -6.78 -36.99 13.92
C VAL A 163 -7.82 -37.76 13.09
N ILE A 164 -8.36 -38.86 13.63
CA ILE A 164 -9.42 -39.65 12.98
C ILE A 164 -10.69 -38.81 12.82
N LEU A 165 -11.12 -38.11 13.88
CA LEU A 165 -12.26 -37.19 13.88
C LEU A 165 -12.11 -36.13 12.76
N LEU A 166 -10.98 -35.43 12.74
CA LEU A 166 -10.72 -34.33 11.81
C LEU A 166 -10.64 -34.81 10.35
N THR A 167 -10.21 -36.04 10.11
CA THR A 167 -9.99 -36.59 8.76
C THR A 167 -11.25 -37.24 8.17
N PHE A 168 -11.99 -38.02 8.96
CA PHE A 168 -13.06 -38.88 8.45
C PHE A 168 -14.48 -38.42 8.76
N PHE A 169 -14.66 -37.49 9.71
CA PHE A 169 -15.96 -37.09 10.23
C PHE A 169 -16.19 -35.56 10.13
N PRO A 170 -16.62 -35.06 8.94
CA PRO A 170 -16.82 -33.64 8.69
C PRO A 170 -17.75 -32.95 9.70
N SER A 171 -18.85 -33.62 10.09
CA SER A 171 -19.82 -33.06 11.05
C SER A 171 -19.21 -32.84 12.43
N GLY A 172 -18.45 -33.82 12.95
CA GLY A 172 -17.75 -33.70 14.21
C GLY A 172 -16.63 -32.66 14.17
N LYS A 173 -15.86 -32.60 13.07
CA LYS A 173 -14.88 -31.52 12.82
C LYS A 173 -15.55 -30.14 12.86
N ASN A 174 -16.66 -29.97 12.16
CA ASN A 174 -17.35 -28.68 12.07
C ASN A 174 -17.94 -28.27 13.43
N LEU A 175 -18.50 -29.22 14.18
CA LEU A 175 -18.99 -29.00 15.53
C LEU A 175 -17.86 -28.60 16.49
N LEU A 176 -16.71 -29.28 16.43
CA LEU A 176 -15.54 -28.96 17.25
C LEU A 176 -15.02 -27.56 16.93
N LEU A 177 -14.90 -27.22 15.64
CA LEU A 177 -14.51 -25.88 15.20
C LEU A 177 -15.53 -24.80 15.61
N PHE A 178 -16.83 -25.11 15.57
CA PHE A 178 -17.89 -24.20 16.02
C PHE A 178 -17.80 -23.93 17.53
N LEU A 179 -17.58 -24.97 18.34
CA LEU A 179 -17.46 -24.85 19.79
C LEU A 179 -16.16 -24.13 20.18
N LEU A 180 -15.03 -24.47 19.56
CA LEU A 180 -13.77 -23.74 19.75
C LEU A 180 -13.91 -22.24 19.44
N LYS A 181 -14.64 -21.87 18.38
CA LYS A 181 -14.94 -20.47 18.03
C LYS A 181 -15.79 -19.75 19.07
N LYS A 182 -16.70 -20.45 19.76
CA LYS A 182 -17.58 -19.88 20.80
C LYS A 182 -16.89 -19.74 22.16
N PHE A 183 -16.01 -20.69 22.51
CA PHE A 183 -15.45 -20.79 23.86
C PHE A 183 -14.11 -20.08 24.06
N SER A 184 -13.31 -19.85 23.02
CA SER A 184 -12.08 -19.09 23.22
C SER A 184 -12.35 -17.57 23.08
N GLY A 185 -12.15 -16.81 24.17
CA GLY A 185 -11.97 -15.36 24.09
C GLY A 185 -10.84 -14.96 23.11
N PHE A 186 -9.92 -15.90 22.85
CA PHE A 186 -8.87 -15.84 21.84
C PHE A 186 -9.38 -15.76 20.39
N PHE A 187 -10.55 -16.34 20.05
CA PHE A 187 -11.14 -16.24 18.71
C PHE A 187 -11.87 -14.92 18.48
N LYS A 188 -12.29 -14.21 19.55
CA LYS A 188 -12.66 -12.78 19.46
C LYS A 188 -11.45 -11.88 19.17
N MET A 189 -10.22 -12.34 19.44
CA MET A 189 -8.96 -11.71 19.04
C MET A 189 -8.46 -12.15 17.64
N LEU A 190 -9.15 -13.09 16.98
CA LEU A 190 -8.83 -13.54 15.61
C LEU A 190 -9.66 -12.78 14.55
N PRO A 191 -9.16 -12.70 13.32
CA PRO A 191 -8.92 -11.44 12.65
C PRO A 191 -10.18 -10.88 11.97
N GLY A 192 -10.55 -9.63 12.30
CA GLY A 192 -11.51 -8.86 11.51
C GLY A 192 -11.09 -8.74 10.03
N LYS A 193 -11.95 -8.14 9.18
CA LYS A 193 -11.68 -7.96 7.74
C LYS A 193 -10.30 -7.36 7.48
N GLU A 194 -9.88 -6.38 8.27
CA GLU A 194 -8.57 -5.73 8.17
C GLU A 194 -7.39 -6.66 8.47
N THR A 195 -7.44 -7.43 9.56
CA THR A 195 -6.35 -8.34 9.93
C THR A 195 -6.26 -9.54 8.97
N THR A 196 -7.38 -9.99 8.40
CA THR A 196 -7.38 -11.01 7.34
C THR A 196 -6.77 -10.47 6.04
N ALA A 197 -7.11 -9.23 5.65
CA ALA A 197 -6.50 -8.54 4.52
C ALA A 197 -4.98 -8.35 4.74
N MET A 198 -4.58 -8.00 5.96
CA MET A 198 -3.18 -7.91 6.36
C MET A 198 -2.47 -9.26 6.20
N LEU A 199 -3.00 -10.36 6.74
CA LEU A 199 -2.38 -11.68 6.60
C LEU A 199 -2.23 -12.11 5.13
N LYS A 200 -3.20 -11.81 4.26
CA LYS A 200 -3.07 -12.05 2.81
C LYS A 200 -1.89 -11.27 2.21
N ARG A 201 -1.71 -9.99 2.58
CA ARG A 201 -0.58 -9.15 2.14
C ARG A 201 0.75 -9.71 2.63
N TYR A 202 0.82 -10.16 3.89
CA TYR A 202 1.98 -10.84 4.46
C TYR A 202 2.34 -12.09 3.67
N MET A 203 1.36 -12.93 3.39
CA MET A 203 1.56 -14.15 2.61
C MET A 203 2.13 -13.85 1.22
N ASN A 204 1.84 -12.69 0.63
CA ASN A 204 2.38 -12.32 -0.66
C ASN A 204 3.81 -11.76 -0.59
N ILE A 205 4.13 -10.88 0.38
CA ILE A 205 5.54 -10.50 0.66
C ILE A 205 6.38 -11.76 0.90
N VAL A 206 5.85 -12.69 1.68
CA VAL A 206 6.47 -13.97 1.99
C VAL A 206 6.53 -14.89 0.75
N ARG A 207 5.51 -14.91 -0.12
CA ARG A 207 5.54 -15.68 -1.38
C ARG A 207 6.63 -15.18 -2.35
N PHE A 208 6.90 -13.88 -2.34
CA PHE A 208 7.94 -13.25 -3.17
C PHE A 208 9.33 -13.23 -2.52
N SER A 209 9.42 -13.54 -1.22
CA SER A 209 10.69 -13.79 -0.51
C SER A 209 11.51 -14.98 -1.06
N ARG A 210 11.01 -15.68 -2.07
CA ARG A 210 11.80 -16.64 -2.87
C ARG A 210 12.95 -15.96 -3.61
N TYR A 211 12.89 -14.65 -3.84
CA TYR A 211 13.95 -13.89 -4.49
C TYR A 211 14.77 -13.13 -3.44
N LYS A 212 16.08 -13.39 -3.41
CA LYS A 212 17.02 -12.74 -2.48
C LYS A 212 17.46 -11.35 -2.97
N ASP A 213 17.40 -11.11 -4.28
CA ASP A 213 18.07 -9.97 -4.92
C ASP A 213 17.09 -9.18 -5.81
N GLN A 214 17.21 -7.85 -5.79
CA GLN A 214 16.38 -6.95 -6.60
C GLN A 214 16.51 -7.21 -8.10
N SER A 215 17.70 -7.58 -8.58
CA SER A 215 17.96 -7.88 -10.00
C SER A 215 17.06 -9.00 -10.53
N ARG A 216 16.86 -10.08 -9.74
CA ARG A 216 16.00 -11.21 -10.15
C ARG A 216 14.52 -10.83 -10.22
N ILE A 217 14.09 -9.92 -9.35
CA ILE A 217 12.72 -9.38 -9.36
C ILE A 217 12.54 -8.50 -10.59
N PHE A 218 13.49 -7.61 -10.87
CA PHE A 218 13.50 -6.76 -12.05
C PHE A 218 13.48 -7.56 -13.36
N ASP A 219 14.34 -8.57 -13.51
CA ASP A 219 14.39 -9.44 -14.70
C ASP A 219 13.06 -10.13 -14.99
N ARG A 220 12.30 -10.47 -13.94
CA ARG A 220 10.98 -11.09 -14.08
C ARG A 220 9.92 -10.07 -14.44
N LEU A 221 9.99 -8.89 -13.85
CA LEU A 221 9.09 -7.77 -14.13
C LEU A 221 9.17 -7.37 -15.61
N ILE A 222 10.37 -7.09 -16.11
CA ILE A 222 10.56 -6.63 -17.50
C ILE A 222 10.12 -7.68 -18.54
N LYS A 223 10.15 -8.97 -18.20
CA LYS A 223 9.64 -10.08 -19.04
C LYS A 223 8.11 -10.17 -19.08
N GLN A 224 7.40 -9.37 -18.28
CA GLN A 224 5.95 -9.26 -18.37
C GLN A 224 5.48 -8.20 -19.38
N TYR A 225 6.40 -7.38 -19.87
CA TYR A 225 6.12 -6.25 -20.76
C TYR A 225 6.69 -6.49 -22.17
N PRO A 226 6.23 -5.73 -23.17
CA PRO A 226 6.84 -5.72 -24.50
C PRO A 226 8.35 -5.42 -24.46
N GLU A 227 9.05 -5.88 -25.49
CA GLU A 227 10.47 -5.61 -25.62
C GLU A 227 10.78 -4.10 -25.63
N GLY A 228 11.91 -3.72 -25.04
CA GLY A 228 12.30 -2.32 -24.88
C GLY A 228 11.57 -1.55 -23.78
N ALA A 229 10.52 -2.11 -23.15
CA ALA A 229 9.80 -1.41 -22.08
C ALA A 229 10.72 -1.03 -20.91
N GLY A 230 10.50 0.18 -20.39
CA GLY A 230 11.21 0.76 -19.26
C GLY A 230 10.38 0.79 -17.98
N MET A 231 11.05 0.82 -16.83
CA MET A 231 10.43 0.80 -15.50
C MET A 231 11.03 1.90 -14.63
N VAL A 232 10.18 2.80 -14.13
CA VAL A 232 10.53 3.65 -12.99
C VAL A 232 10.47 2.80 -11.73
N VAL A 233 11.62 2.70 -11.06
CA VAL A 233 11.78 1.88 -9.86
C VAL A 233 11.91 2.77 -8.65
N LEU A 234 10.96 2.62 -7.73
CA LEU A 234 10.82 3.39 -6.52
C LEU A 234 11.32 2.52 -5.34
N PRO A 235 12.52 2.75 -4.80
CA PRO A 235 12.95 2.07 -3.59
C PRO A 235 12.09 2.52 -2.40
N MET A 236 12.21 1.80 -1.29
CA MET A 236 11.46 2.09 -0.05
C MET A 236 12.41 2.03 1.12
N ASP A 237 12.55 3.15 1.83
CA ASP A 237 13.20 3.20 3.14
C ASP A 237 12.14 3.12 4.24
N MET A 238 12.13 1.99 4.94
CA MET A 238 11.15 1.69 5.98
C MET A 238 11.73 1.78 7.40
N GLU A 239 12.98 2.23 7.56
CA GLU A 239 13.66 2.28 8.87
C GLU A 239 12.91 3.16 9.89
N PHE A 240 12.31 4.26 9.44
CA PHE A 240 11.62 5.22 10.30
C PHE A 240 10.13 4.93 10.53
N MET A 241 9.60 3.82 10.02
CA MET A 241 8.16 3.53 10.10
C MET A 241 7.71 3.00 11.47
N GLY A 242 8.60 2.84 12.46
CA GLY A 242 8.24 2.43 13.82
C GLY A 242 7.87 0.93 14.00
N ALA A 243 8.24 0.08 13.03
CA ALA A 243 8.03 -1.38 13.03
C ALA A 243 9.32 -2.21 13.22
N GLY A 244 10.36 -1.60 13.80
CA GLY A 244 11.70 -2.18 13.90
C GLY A 244 12.55 -1.90 12.66
N ASN A 245 13.82 -2.29 12.71
CA ASN A 245 14.75 -2.05 11.62
C ASN A 245 14.66 -3.19 10.59
N PRO A 246 14.62 -2.89 9.28
CA PRO A 246 14.78 -3.89 8.24
C PRO A 246 16.11 -4.66 8.39
N PRO A 247 16.13 -5.97 8.09
CA PRO A 247 17.38 -6.75 8.04
C PRO A 247 18.43 -6.22 7.05
N LYS A 248 18.01 -5.69 5.90
CA LYS A 248 18.89 -5.11 4.88
C LYS A 248 18.86 -3.57 4.99
N PRO A 249 20.00 -2.92 5.26
CA PRO A 249 20.08 -1.46 5.34
C PRO A 249 19.75 -0.78 4.00
N TYR A 250 19.22 0.44 4.06
CA TYR A 250 18.82 1.21 2.88
C TYR A 250 19.97 1.39 1.85
N GLY A 251 21.20 1.65 2.29
CA GLY A 251 22.35 1.81 1.40
C GLY A 251 22.62 0.59 0.50
N LYS A 252 22.44 -0.63 1.04
CA LYS A 252 22.59 -1.87 0.26
C LYS A 252 21.49 -2.06 -0.78
N GLN A 253 20.26 -1.63 -0.47
CA GLN A 253 19.18 -1.60 -1.46
C GLN A 253 19.54 -0.68 -2.63
N MET A 254 20.16 0.47 -2.36
CA MET A 254 20.51 1.45 -3.38
C MET A 254 21.74 1.03 -4.22
N GLU A 255 22.75 0.39 -3.61
CA GLU A 255 23.87 -0.23 -4.32
C GLU A 255 23.39 -1.28 -5.33
N GLU A 256 22.49 -2.16 -4.91
CA GLU A 256 21.86 -3.16 -5.79
C GLU A 256 21.12 -2.50 -6.95
N LEU A 257 20.39 -1.41 -6.69
CA LEU A 257 19.64 -0.69 -7.71
C LEU A 257 20.55 -0.01 -8.73
N ALA A 258 21.67 0.58 -8.28
CA ALA A 258 22.69 1.13 -9.17
C ALA A 258 23.32 0.04 -10.06
N ALA A 259 23.57 -1.16 -9.52
CA ALA A 259 24.08 -2.28 -10.30
C ALA A 259 23.09 -2.75 -11.39
N ILE A 260 21.78 -2.69 -11.13
CA ILE A 260 20.75 -2.99 -12.13
C ILE A 260 20.75 -1.91 -13.23
N LYS A 261 20.91 -0.63 -12.84
CA LYS A 261 21.02 0.47 -13.81
C LYS A 261 22.16 0.30 -14.79
N VAL A 262 23.35 -0.08 -14.32
CA VAL A 262 24.50 -0.35 -15.21
C VAL A 262 24.17 -1.45 -16.23
N LYS A 263 23.42 -2.49 -15.83
CA LYS A 263 23.03 -3.59 -16.72
C LYS A 263 21.88 -3.24 -17.68
N HIS A 264 21.06 -2.26 -17.33
CA HIS A 264 19.82 -1.94 -18.05
C HIS A 264 19.60 -0.42 -18.22
N PRO A 265 20.58 0.36 -18.72
CA PRO A 265 20.58 1.82 -18.62
C PRO A 265 19.36 2.49 -19.26
N ASN A 266 18.81 1.92 -20.34
CA ASN A 266 17.65 2.46 -21.05
C ASN A 266 16.31 1.82 -20.65
N ARG A 267 16.30 0.96 -19.62
CA ARG A 267 15.11 0.21 -19.19
C ARG A 267 14.79 0.36 -17.71
N ILE A 268 15.68 0.93 -16.92
CA ILE A 268 15.41 1.25 -15.51
C ILE A 268 15.66 2.73 -15.25
N PHE A 269 14.67 3.36 -14.64
CA PHE A 269 14.68 4.75 -14.23
C PHE A 269 14.58 4.77 -12.69
N PRO A 270 15.68 4.49 -11.96
CA PRO A 270 15.63 4.34 -10.52
C PRO A 270 15.52 5.71 -9.85
N PHE A 271 14.70 5.80 -8.80
CA PHE A 271 14.56 7.01 -7.99
C PHE A 271 15.32 6.84 -6.66
N VAL A 272 15.61 7.94 -5.98
CA VAL A 272 16.15 7.95 -4.62
C VAL A 272 15.02 8.18 -3.63
N PHE A 273 14.80 7.27 -2.68
CA PHE A 273 13.85 7.50 -1.61
C PHE A 273 14.41 8.51 -0.61
N VAL A 274 13.58 9.47 -0.22
CA VAL A 274 13.94 10.52 0.74
C VAL A 274 12.98 10.51 1.92
N ASP A 275 13.54 10.31 3.11
CA ASP A 275 12.87 10.58 4.39
C ASP A 275 13.57 11.77 5.06
N PRO A 276 12.86 12.83 5.49
CA PRO A 276 13.49 13.99 6.12
C PRO A 276 14.21 13.66 7.43
N ARG A 277 13.95 12.51 8.04
CA ARG A 277 14.59 12.07 9.29
C ARG A 277 15.92 11.35 9.04
N ARG A 278 16.28 11.07 7.79
CA ARG A 278 17.52 10.38 7.46
C ARG A 278 18.70 11.35 7.42
N GLU A 279 19.64 11.17 8.34
CA GLU A 279 20.86 11.97 8.40
C GLU A 279 22.05 11.30 7.70
N LYS A 280 22.13 9.96 7.74
CA LYS A 280 23.23 9.18 7.19
C LYS A 280 22.78 7.90 6.49
N VAL A 281 23.64 7.41 5.60
CA VAL A 281 23.57 6.06 5.02
C VAL A 281 24.94 5.41 5.14
N GLY A 282 25.07 4.45 6.05
CA GLY A 282 26.38 3.96 6.46
C GLY A 282 27.19 5.11 7.09
N ASN A 283 28.35 5.42 6.50
CA ASN A 283 29.22 6.51 6.96
C ASN A 283 29.02 7.83 6.18
N GLU A 284 28.20 7.82 5.13
CA GLU A 284 27.98 8.98 4.26
C GLU A 284 26.83 9.85 4.80
N THR A 285 27.00 11.17 4.78
CA THR A 285 25.92 12.13 5.04
C THR A 285 24.84 11.99 3.98
N PHE A 286 23.58 11.96 4.38
CA PHE A 286 22.48 11.69 3.46
C PHE A 286 22.26 12.85 2.48
N PHE A 287 22.03 14.04 3.00
CA PHE A 287 21.78 15.25 2.21
C PHE A 287 22.59 16.40 2.81
N ASP A 288 23.57 16.90 2.05
CA ASP A 288 24.41 18.02 2.43
C ASP A 288 24.52 19.01 1.27
N TYR A 289 24.40 20.29 1.58
CA TYR A 289 24.31 21.34 0.59
C TYR A 289 24.76 22.69 1.14
N GLU A 290 25.08 23.58 0.21
CA GLU A 290 25.21 25.01 0.45
C GLU A 290 24.27 25.80 -0.46
N VAL A 291 23.97 27.03 -0.02
CA VAL A 291 23.17 27.98 -0.79
C VAL A 291 24.15 28.92 -1.48
N VAL A 292 24.07 28.97 -2.81
CA VAL A 292 24.89 29.86 -3.64
C VAL A 292 23.93 30.57 -4.59
N GLU A 293 23.84 31.90 -4.48
CA GLU A 293 22.96 32.72 -5.33
C GLU A 293 21.50 32.24 -5.36
N GLY A 294 20.96 31.84 -4.21
CA GLY A 294 19.58 31.33 -4.09
C GLY A 294 19.35 29.97 -4.75
N LYS A 295 20.42 29.21 -5.03
CA LYS A 295 20.37 27.84 -5.54
C LYS A 295 21.02 26.88 -4.57
N VAL A 296 20.58 25.62 -4.62
CA VAL A 296 21.17 24.54 -3.84
C VAL A 296 22.32 23.92 -4.62
N VAL A 297 23.52 23.93 -4.03
CA VAL A 297 24.71 23.23 -4.55
C VAL A 297 25.02 22.06 -3.63
N LEU A 298 25.04 20.84 -4.18
CA LEU A 298 25.27 19.63 -3.39
C LEU A 298 26.75 19.45 -3.04
N LYS A 299 27.02 19.25 -1.75
CA LYS A 299 28.30 18.77 -1.23
C LYS A 299 28.40 17.25 -1.37
N PRO A 300 29.60 16.64 -1.19
CA PRO A 300 29.73 15.19 -1.16
C PRO A 300 28.77 14.55 -0.15
N CYS A 301 27.71 13.92 -0.66
CA CYS A 301 26.65 13.30 0.12
C CYS A 301 25.91 12.25 -0.72
N PHE A 302 25.11 11.43 -0.04
CA PHE A 302 24.38 10.32 -0.66
C PHE A 302 23.48 10.79 -1.82
N ILE A 303 22.75 11.90 -1.65
CA ILE A 303 21.92 12.46 -2.72
C ILE A 303 22.76 12.79 -3.97
N LYS A 304 23.91 13.46 -3.81
CA LYS A 304 24.81 13.81 -4.91
C LYS A 304 25.29 12.55 -5.64
N THR A 305 25.77 11.57 -4.89
CA THR A 305 26.26 10.28 -5.40
C THR A 305 25.23 9.63 -6.32
N TYR A 306 23.97 9.55 -5.90
CA TYR A 306 22.96 8.85 -6.69
C TYR A 306 22.33 9.68 -7.81
N ILE A 307 22.11 10.99 -7.60
CA ILE A 307 21.41 11.84 -8.57
C ILE A 307 22.32 12.38 -9.66
N GLU A 308 23.56 12.76 -9.31
CA GLU A 308 24.53 13.34 -10.23
C GLU A 308 25.46 12.24 -10.77
N ASP A 309 26.14 11.47 -9.90
CA ASP A 309 27.16 10.52 -10.38
C ASP A 309 26.57 9.21 -10.94
N LYS A 310 25.50 8.69 -10.34
CA LYS A 310 24.77 7.51 -10.85
C LYS A 310 23.57 7.87 -11.73
N GLU A 311 23.29 9.16 -11.91
CA GLU A 311 22.22 9.71 -12.77
C GLU A 311 20.81 9.14 -12.45
N PHE A 312 20.47 8.87 -11.19
CA PHE A 312 19.14 8.36 -10.81
C PHE A 312 18.05 9.34 -11.22
N SER A 313 16.94 8.84 -11.76
CA SER A 313 15.99 9.64 -12.53
C SER A 313 15.18 10.63 -11.71
N GLY A 314 15.06 10.47 -10.39
CA GLY A 314 14.23 11.36 -9.57
C GLY A 314 14.22 11.03 -8.08
N PHE A 315 13.33 11.68 -7.33
CA PHE A 315 13.12 11.44 -5.89
C PHE A 315 11.78 10.78 -5.60
N LYS A 316 11.76 9.84 -4.65
CA LYS A 316 10.55 9.23 -4.10
C LYS A 316 10.28 9.79 -2.70
N ILE A 317 9.08 10.33 -2.51
CA ILE A 317 8.57 10.81 -1.21
C ILE A 317 7.41 9.92 -0.76
N TYR A 318 7.32 9.65 0.54
CA TYR A 318 6.33 8.74 1.12
C TYR A 318 5.86 9.23 2.51
N PRO A 319 4.99 10.26 2.55
CA PRO A 319 4.57 10.90 3.80
C PRO A 319 3.81 10.00 4.77
N ALA A 320 3.16 8.94 4.26
CA ALA A 320 2.48 7.94 5.09
C ALA A 320 3.41 7.29 6.14
N LEU A 321 4.74 7.40 6.01
CA LEU A 321 5.71 6.99 7.03
C LEU A 321 5.83 7.97 8.22
N GLY A 322 4.99 8.99 8.30
CA GLY A 322 4.83 9.85 9.48
C GLY A 322 5.64 11.14 9.43
N TYR A 323 5.54 11.88 8.33
CA TYR A 323 6.10 13.22 8.16
C TYR A 323 5.29 14.01 7.13
N PHE A 324 5.24 15.34 7.24
CA PHE A 324 4.59 16.17 6.23
C PHE A 324 5.51 16.34 5.01
N PRO A 325 4.97 16.39 3.77
CA PRO A 325 5.80 16.61 2.57
C PRO A 325 6.48 18.00 2.56
N PHE A 326 5.98 18.94 3.36
CA PHE A 326 6.56 20.26 3.57
C PHE A 326 7.42 20.37 4.83
N ASP A 327 7.87 19.26 5.41
CA ASP A 327 8.90 19.28 6.46
C ASP A 327 10.08 20.17 6.02
N GLU A 328 10.55 21.05 6.90
CA GLU A 328 11.53 22.08 6.55
C GLU A 328 12.79 21.50 5.91
N ARG A 329 13.20 20.30 6.32
CA ARG A 329 14.38 19.58 5.80
C ARG A 329 14.23 19.16 4.34
N LEU A 330 13.01 19.10 3.81
CA LEU A 330 12.73 18.80 2.41
C LEU A 330 12.71 20.06 1.53
N LEU A 331 12.51 21.26 2.08
CA LEU A 331 12.40 22.49 1.27
C LEU A 331 13.62 22.73 0.36
N PRO A 332 14.87 22.53 0.81
CA PRO A 332 16.03 22.65 -0.08
C PRO A 332 16.05 21.56 -1.16
N LEU A 333 15.61 20.34 -0.85
CA LEU A 333 15.51 19.27 -1.84
C LEU A 333 14.45 19.58 -2.91
N TRP A 334 13.28 20.09 -2.50
CA TRP A 334 12.23 20.53 -3.42
C TRP A 334 12.76 21.62 -4.36
N LYS A 335 13.50 22.59 -3.82
CA LYS A 335 14.12 23.67 -4.59
C LYS A 335 15.17 23.13 -5.57
N TYR A 336 16.09 22.30 -5.09
CA TYR A 336 17.09 21.63 -5.93
C TYR A 336 16.44 20.85 -7.08
N ALA A 337 15.37 20.11 -6.80
CA ALA A 337 14.66 19.34 -7.80
C ALA A 337 13.95 20.24 -8.83
N ALA A 338 13.30 21.32 -8.38
CA ALA A 338 12.63 22.28 -9.25
C ALA A 338 13.63 23.01 -10.18
N ASP A 339 14.77 23.44 -9.65
CA ASP A 339 15.80 24.18 -10.42
C ASP A 339 16.50 23.31 -11.46
N ASN A 340 16.59 21.99 -11.22
CA ASN A 340 17.29 21.04 -12.10
C ASN A 340 16.34 20.14 -12.90
N GLY A 341 15.03 20.44 -12.91
CA GLY A 341 14.04 19.65 -13.66
C GLY A 341 13.90 18.19 -13.19
N ILE A 342 14.30 17.88 -11.95
CA ILE A 342 14.30 16.52 -11.42
C ILE A 342 12.87 16.14 -10.97
N PRO A 343 12.28 15.06 -11.51
CA PRO A 343 10.95 14.63 -11.12
C PRO A 343 10.91 14.07 -9.71
N ILE A 344 9.80 14.36 -9.02
CA ILE A 344 9.48 13.78 -7.72
C ILE A 344 8.18 13.02 -7.82
N LEU A 345 8.19 11.75 -7.41
CA LEU A 345 6.98 10.94 -7.28
C LEU A 345 6.68 10.76 -5.81
N THR A 346 5.47 11.11 -5.40
CA THR A 346 5.04 11.00 -4.01
C THR A 346 3.90 10.00 -3.81
N HIS A 347 3.86 9.32 -2.68
CA HIS A 347 2.73 8.45 -2.35
C HIS A 347 1.52 9.28 -1.88
N CYS A 348 0.39 9.18 -2.58
CA CYS A 348 -0.82 9.96 -2.31
C CYS A 348 -2.09 9.09 -2.34
N ILE A 349 -2.20 8.17 -1.40
CA ILE A 349 -3.38 7.30 -1.18
C ILE A 349 -3.43 6.86 0.29
N ARG A 350 -4.57 6.34 0.71
CA ARG A 350 -4.70 5.50 1.93
C ARG A 350 -4.07 4.13 1.68
N GLY A 351 -2.81 4.00 2.08
CA GLY A 351 -1.98 2.83 1.82
C GLY A 351 -1.97 1.80 2.94
N THR A 352 -1.23 0.72 2.68
CA THR A 352 -1.05 -0.40 3.61
C THR A 352 0.27 -0.32 4.38
N ILE A 353 1.23 0.41 3.83
CA ILE A 353 2.53 0.73 4.42
C ILE A 353 2.44 2.15 4.96
N PHE A 354 2.55 2.30 6.28
CA PHE A 354 2.43 3.56 6.98
C PHE A 354 3.12 3.48 8.35
N TYR A 355 3.27 4.62 9.01
CA TYR A 355 3.88 4.73 10.34
C TYR A 355 3.14 3.91 11.40
N ARG A 356 3.87 3.04 12.09
CA ARG A 356 3.36 2.09 13.09
C ARG A 356 3.44 2.58 14.52
N GLY A 357 4.07 3.73 14.74
CA GLY A 357 4.17 4.34 16.06
C GLY A 357 2.87 5.04 16.48
N LYS A 358 2.85 5.53 17.72
CA LYS A 358 1.75 6.38 18.22
C LYS A 358 1.80 7.74 17.54
N LYS A 359 0.62 8.34 17.34
CA LYS A 359 0.50 9.74 16.93
C LYS A 359 1.24 10.63 17.94
N LYS A 360 2.06 11.54 17.44
CA LYS A 360 2.80 12.49 18.28
C LYS A 360 1.97 13.76 18.53
N LYS A 361 2.27 14.48 19.62
CA LYS A 361 1.51 15.67 20.04
C LYS A 361 1.56 16.78 18.99
N GLU A 362 2.70 16.96 18.32
CA GLU A 362 2.87 17.92 17.24
C GLU A 362 2.02 17.61 15.99
N TRP A 363 1.40 16.42 15.91
CA TRP A 363 0.51 16.03 14.82
C TRP A 363 -0.97 16.28 15.14
N ASP A 364 -1.29 16.91 16.27
CA ASP A 364 -2.68 17.23 16.64
C ASP A 364 -3.26 18.37 15.82
N THR A 365 -2.43 19.21 15.22
CA THR A 365 -2.85 20.32 14.37
C THR A 365 -2.02 20.43 13.09
N HIS A 366 -2.61 20.95 12.02
CA HIS A 366 -1.88 21.23 10.79
C HIS A 366 -0.95 22.44 10.97
N PRO A 367 0.32 22.39 10.53
CA PRO A 367 1.26 23.50 10.71
C PRO A 367 0.98 24.80 9.92
N VAL A 368 0.02 24.78 8.99
CA VAL A 368 -0.16 25.86 7.98
C VAL A 368 -1.62 26.26 7.89
N PHE A 369 -2.51 25.26 7.82
CA PHE A 369 -3.94 25.50 7.71
C PHE A 369 -4.57 25.81 9.05
N GLU A 370 -5.55 26.70 9.01
CA GLU A 370 -6.35 27.13 10.14
C GLU A 370 -7.80 26.66 9.94
N GLN A 371 -8.51 26.48 11.05
CA GLN A 371 -9.94 26.26 11.10
C GLN A 371 -10.62 27.41 11.85
N TYR A 372 -11.87 27.69 11.49
CA TYR A 372 -12.70 28.67 12.20
C TYR A 372 -13.54 27.99 13.28
N GLU A 373 -13.33 28.37 14.54
CA GLU A 373 -14.07 27.86 15.71
C GLU A 373 -15.13 28.84 16.23
N GLY A 374 -15.40 29.92 15.49
CA GLY A 374 -16.44 30.90 15.84
C GLY A 374 -17.83 30.43 15.40
N ASP A 375 -18.83 31.28 15.65
CA ASP A 375 -20.20 31.01 15.24
C ASP A 375 -20.29 30.87 13.72
N GLN A 376 -20.84 29.75 13.25
CA GLN A 376 -20.97 29.43 11.83
C GLN A 376 -22.28 29.97 11.23
N ASP A 377 -23.10 30.67 12.02
CA ASP A 377 -24.23 31.44 11.50
C ASP A 377 -23.72 32.56 10.58
N ASN A 378 -24.18 32.53 9.32
CA ASN A 378 -23.86 33.53 8.29
C ASN A 378 -24.31 34.95 8.66
N SER A 379 -25.13 35.11 9.71
CA SER A 379 -25.58 36.42 10.21
C SER A 379 -24.51 37.19 11.01
N LYS A 380 -23.44 36.53 11.46
CA LYS A 380 -22.39 37.14 12.31
C LYS A 380 -21.08 37.35 11.55
N PRO A 381 -20.34 38.45 11.83
CA PRO A 381 -19.05 38.68 11.20
C PRO A 381 -18.03 37.63 11.62
N VAL A 382 -17.23 37.17 10.66
CA VAL A 382 -16.09 36.27 10.89
C VAL A 382 -14.99 37.06 11.61
N LEU A 383 -14.65 36.68 12.85
CA LEU A 383 -13.66 37.39 13.66
C LEU A 383 -12.33 36.62 13.74
N ASP A 384 -11.22 37.32 13.52
CA ASP A 384 -9.87 36.74 13.44
C ASP A 384 -9.46 35.94 14.69
N LYS A 385 -9.91 36.36 15.87
CA LYS A 385 -9.60 35.70 17.16
C LYS A 385 -10.06 34.24 17.24
N TYR A 386 -11.00 33.84 16.40
CA TYR A 386 -11.58 32.49 16.36
C TYR A 386 -10.92 31.55 15.35
N PHE A 387 -9.95 32.03 14.56
CA PHE A 387 -9.12 31.12 13.77
C PHE A 387 -8.09 30.45 14.66
N LYS A 388 -8.02 29.12 14.57
CA LYS A 388 -7.07 28.25 15.29
C LYS A 388 -6.41 27.31 14.29
N PRO A 389 -5.23 26.75 14.59
CA PRO A 389 -4.65 25.70 13.74
C PRO A 389 -5.64 24.55 13.50
N LEU A 390 -5.74 24.08 12.24
CA LEU A 390 -6.69 23.03 11.84
C LEU A 390 -6.45 21.76 12.65
N ARG A 391 -7.45 21.28 13.39
CA ARG A 391 -7.32 20.10 14.25
C ARG A 391 -7.40 18.81 13.44
N LEU A 392 -6.46 17.91 13.71
CA LEU A 392 -6.30 16.64 13.00
C LEU A 392 -6.76 15.49 13.90
N HIS A 393 -8.01 15.07 13.73
CA HIS A 393 -8.69 14.19 14.68
C HIS A 393 -8.34 12.70 14.58
N HIS A 394 -7.62 12.27 13.54
CA HIS A 394 -7.25 10.87 13.36
C HIS A 394 -6.39 10.37 14.53
N MET A 395 -6.72 9.18 15.05
CA MET A 395 -6.05 8.61 16.23
C MET A 395 -5.45 7.22 15.94
N ARG A 396 -6.13 6.39 15.14
CA ARG A 396 -5.61 5.06 14.81
C ARG A 396 -4.43 5.20 13.84
N PRO A 397 -3.32 4.46 13.99
CA PRO A 397 -2.16 4.59 13.09
C PRO A 397 -2.50 4.50 11.60
N VAL A 398 -3.49 3.66 11.23
CA VAL A 398 -3.97 3.52 9.85
C VAL A 398 -4.68 4.77 9.32
N GLU A 399 -5.33 5.54 10.18
CA GLU A 399 -5.99 6.81 9.82
C GLU A 399 -5.01 7.97 9.89
N VAL A 400 -4.07 7.92 10.84
CA VAL A 400 -3.04 8.96 11.03
C VAL A 400 -2.20 9.13 9.78
N GLN A 401 -2.07 8.11 8.92
CA GLN A 401 -1.39 8.26 7.63
C GLN A 401 -2.02 9.34 6.75
N GLU A 402 -3.35 9.54 6.83
CA GLU A 402 -4.09 10.49 6.00
C GLU A 402 -3.68 11.93 6.29
N ILE A 403 -3.29 12.22 7.54
CA ILE A 403 -2.73 13.53 7.91
C ILE A 403 -1.57 13.91 6.98
N PHE A 404 -0.75 12.93 6.61
CA PHE A 404 0.46 13.16 5.82
C PHE A 404 0.24 12.97 4.33
N THR A 405 -0.62 12.03 3.94
CA THR A 405 -0.88 11.73 2.52
C THR A 405 -1.93 12.62 1.87
N HIS A 406 -2.66 13.42 2.65
CA HIS A 406 -3.66 14.33 2.10
C HIS A 406 -3.07 15.26 1.02
N PRO A 407 -3.67 15.37 -0.19
CA PRO A 407 -3.09 16.11 -1.31
C PRO A 407 -2.98 17.62 -1.04
N MET A 408 -3.84 18.18 -0.18
CA MET A 408 -3.71 19.58 0.25
C MET A 408 -2.38 19.91 0.92
N ASN A 409 -1.65 18.93 1.47
CA ASN A 409 -0.31 19.18 1.99
C ASN A 409 0.63 19.71 0.90
N TYR A 410 0.51 19.23 -0.34
CA TYR A 410 1.35 19.69 -1.46
C TYR A 410 0.93 21.04 -1.99
N ALA A 411 -0.32 21.45 -1.76
CA ALA A 411 -0.74 22.82 -2.03
C ALA A 411 0.14 23.82 -1.25
N CYS A 412 0.62 23.44 -0.05
CA CYS A 412 1.55 24.28 0.71
C CYS A 412 2.90 24.51 -0.01
N LEU A 413 3.29 23.63 -0.92
CA LEU A 413 4.50 23.77 -1.75
C LEU A 413 4.22 24.51 -3.06
N LEU A 414 3.03 24.29 -3.64
CA LEU A 414 2.67 24.77 -4.97
C LEU A 414 2.11 26.20 -4.99
N TYR A 415 1.49 26.66 -3.90
CA TYR A 415 0.98 28.03 -3.80
C TYR A 415 1.93 28.91 -2.99
N LYS A 416 2.39 29.99 -3.62
CA LYS A 416 3.33 30.97 -3.04
C LYS A 416 2.91 31.45 -1.65
N GLN A 417 1.64 31.78 -1.44
CA GLN A 417 1.15 32.28 -0.14
C GLN A 417 1.36 31.29 1.02
N TRP A 418 1.15 29.99 0.78
CA TRP A 418 1.37 28.95 1.81
C TRP A 418 2.85 28.58 1.93
N LEU A 419 3.60 28.58 0.82
CA LEU A 419 5.05 28.38 0.84
C LEU A 419 5.75 29.47 1.66
N THR A 420 5.34 30.73 1.49
CA THR A 420 5.89 31.84 2.30
C THR A 420 5.71 31.61 3.80
N LYS A 421 4.56 31.08 4.23
CA LYS A 421 4.34 30.75 5.66
C LYS A 421 5.32 29.69 6.16
N LEU A 422 5.60 28.67 5.34
CA LEU A 422 6.56 27.62 5.69
C LEU A 422 7.99 28.18 5.79
N VAL A 423 8.40 29.00 4.82
CA VAL A 423 9.73 29.64 4.79
C VAL A 423 9.89 30.59 5.99
N ALA A 424 8.87 31.38 6.30
CA ALA A 424 8.87 32.29 7.45
C ALA A 424 9.05 31.55 8.79
N GLN A 425 8.51 30.33 8.90
CA GLN A 425 8.57 29.49 10.10
C GLN A 425 9.81 28.58 10.16
N ALA A 426 10.64 28.55 9.11
CA ALA A 426 11.79 27.68 9.02
C ALA A 426 12.82 28.00 10.11
N LYS A 427 13.36 26.96 10.75
CA LYS A 427 14.38 27.09 11.79
C LYS A 427 15.78 27.20 11.22
N ASP A 428 16.01 26.60 10.06
CA ASP A 428 17.27 26.69 9.34
C ASP A 428 17.32 28.03 8.57
N PRO A 429 18.21 28.97 8.93
CA PRO A 429 18.27 30.29 8.29
C PRO A 429 18.60 30.20 6.79
N ARG A 430 19.28 29.11 6.36
CA ARG A 430 19.58 28.87 4.94
C ARG A 430 18.31 28.73 4.11
N ILE A 431 17.19 28.35 4.70
CA ILE A 431 15.91 28.24 3.98
C ILE A 431 15.38 29.64 3.65
N GLN A 432 15.42 30.57 4.60
CA GLN A 432 14.99 31.95 4.35
C GLN A 432 15.86 32.62 3.28
N GLU A 433 17.18 32.39 3.34
CA GLU A 433 18.13 32.81 2.31
C GLU A 433 17.80 32.19 0.94
N LEU A 434 17.62 30.87 0.89
CA LEU A 434 17.36 30.12 -0.35
C LEU A 434 16.11 30.61 -1.10
N PHE A 435 15.07 31.00 -0.37
CA PHE A 435 13.82 31.49 -0.97
C PHE A 435 13.76 33.03 -1.08
N GLY A 436 14.79 33.75 -0.61
CA GLY A 436 14.80 35.22 -0.59
C GLY A 436 13.64 35.78 0.24
N TYR A 437 13.50 35.32 1.48
CA TYR A 437 12.41 35.75 2.37
C TYR A 437 12.62 37.18 2.88
N SER A 438 11.66 38.06 2.65
CA SER A 438 11.60 39.41 3.23
C SER A 438 10.64 39.42 4.43
N PRO A 439 11.14 39.55 5.68
CA PRO A 439 10.29 39.57 6.87
C PRO A 439 9.34 40.78 6.94
N GLY A 440 9.74 41.93 6.38
CA GLY A 440 8.94 43.15 6.42
C GLY A 440 7.67 43.06 5.58
N ASP A 441 7.78 42.51 4.38
CA ASP A 441 6.66 42.36 3.44
C ASP A 441 5.97 41.00 3.57
N ASN A 442 6.58 40.07 4.30
CA ASN A 442 6.18 38.66 4.39
C ASN A 442 6.00 38.04 3.00
N THR A 443 7.05 38.15 2.18
CA THR A 443 7.11 37.64 0.80
C THR A 443 8.38 36.80 0.58
N ILE A 444 8.36 35.98 -0.46
CA ILE A 444 9.53 35.24 -0.96
C ILE A 444 9.80 35.64 -2.41
N GLU A 445 11.05 35.75 -2.78
CA GLU A 445 11.47 36.03 -4.16
C GLU A 445 11.35 34.80 -5.04
N GLN A 446 11.83 33.66 -4.55
CA GLN A 446 11.83 32.39 -5.27
C GLN A 446 10.68 31.49 -4.82
N ASP A 447 10.08 30.74 -5.74
CA ASP A 447 9.01 29.78 -5.47
C ASP A 447 9.33 28.40 -6.07
N LEU A 448 8.36 27.49 -6.03
CA LEU A 448 8.47 26.14 -6.57
C LEU A 448 7.59 25.93 -7.81
N LYS A 449 7.30 26.98 -8.59
CA LYS A 449 6.36 26.89 -9.74
C LYS A 449 6.79 25.89 -10.82
N HIS A 450 8.09 25.62 -10.92
CA HIS A 450 8.66 24.68 -11.89
C HIS A 450 8.78 23.24 -11.36
N LEU A 451 8.38 22.97 -10.12
CA LEU A 451 8.49 21.66 -9.50
C LEU A 451 7.75 20.58 -10.31
N LYS A 452 8.49 19.54 -10.72
CA LYS A 452 7.91 18.34 -11.34
C LYS A 452 7.46 17.36 -10.26
N LEU A 453 6.16 17.31 -9.99
CA LEU A 453 5.57 16.50 -8.93
C LEU A 453 4.56 15.52 -9.51
N CYS A 454 4.66 14.24 -9.19
CA CYS A 454 3.68 13.21 -9.52
C CYS A 454 2.99 12.67 -8.26
N PHE A 455 1.67 12.80 -8.19
CA PHE A 455 0.82 12.16 -7.19
C PHE A 455 0.62 10.68 -7.53
N GLY A 456 1.30 9.80 -6.81
CA GLY A 456 1.15 8.37 -6.96
C GLY A 456 -0.26 7.91 -6.57
N HIS A 457 -0.83 7.05 -7.40
CA HIS A 457 -2.15 6.43 -7.26
C HIS A 457 -3.35 7.38 -7.38
N TYR A 458 -3.12 8.65 -7.74
CA TYR A 458 -4.16 9.65 -8.01
C TYR A 458 -5.27 9.72 -6.92
N GLY A 459 -4.88 9.61 -5.65
CA GLY A 459 -5.80 9.68 -4.51
C GLY A 459 -6.40 8.33 -4.07
N GLY A 460 -6.38 7.32 -4.94
CA GLY A 460 -6.97 6.01 -4.70
C GLY A 460 -8.36 5.83 -5.28
N GLU A 461 -8.73 4.57 -5.49
CA GLU A 461 -10.03 4.16 -6.05
C GLU A 461 -11.21 4.63 -5.19
N ASP A 462 -11.04 4.63 -3.86
CA ASP A 462 -12.06 5.10 -2.93
C ASP A 462 -12.37 6.59 -3.10
N GLU A 463 -11.39 7.41 -3.48
CA GLU A 463 -11.59 8.85 -3.72
C GLU A 463 -12.19 9.12 -5.10
N TRP A 464 -11.93 8.26 -6.08
CA TRP A 464 -12.57 8.31 -7.40
C TRP A 464 -14.05 7.94 -7.30
N LEU A 465 -14.38 6.92 -6.52
CA LEU A 465 -15.77 6.55 -6.24
C LEU A 465 -16.51 7.67 -5.49
N LYS A 466 -15.87 8.30 -4.49
CA LYS A 466 -16.44 9.47 -3.80
C LYS A 466 -16.74 10.63 -4.74
N PHE A 467 -15.89 10.88 -5.73
CA PHE A 467 -16.16 11.90 -6.75
C PHE A 467 -17.42 11.57 -7.55
N MET A 468 -17.55 10.31 -8.00
CA MET A 468 -18.71 9.86 -8.77
C MET A 468 -20.02 9.88 -7.98
N GLU A 469 -19.98 9.70 -6.65
CA GLU A 469 -21.17 9.75 -5.78
C GLU A 469 -21.61 11.20 -5.44
N LYS A 470 -20.76 12.21 -5.70
CA LYS A 470 -20.92 13.59 -5.22
C LYS A 470 -21.59 14.53 -6.25
N ASP A 471 -22.75 14.15 -6.77
CA ASP A 471 -23.47 14.92 -7.81
C ASP A 471 -23.83 16.36 -7.40
N ARG A 472 -23.99 16.62 -6.10
CA ARG A 472 -24.41 17.92 -5.54
C ARG A 472 -23.34 18.63 -4.72
N ASP A 473 -22.13 18.09 -4.67
CA ASP A 473 -21.02 18.72 -3.96
C ASP A 473 -20.41 19.86 -4.79
N ASN A 474 -20.26 21.03 -4.18
CA ASN A 474 -19.79 22.24 -4.86
C ASN A 474 -18.35 22.09 -5.41
N TYR A 475 -17.49 21.29 -4.78
CA TYR A 475 -16.10 21.14 -5.25
C TYR A 475 -15.99 20.15 -6.40
N ALA A 476 -16.65 19.00 -6.30
CA ALA A 476 -16.71 18.02 -7.38
C ALA A 476 -17.34 18.63 -8.65
N GLN A 477 -18.43 19.39 -8.50
CA GLN A 477 -19.10 20.04 -9.62
C GLN A 477 -18.22 21.08 -10.34
N GLN A 478 -17.33 21.77 -9.61
CA GLN A 478 -16.40 22.74 -10.22
C GLN A 478 -15.44 22.07 -11.20
N LEU A 479 -15.02 20.83 -10.95
CA LEU A 479 -14.16 20.11 -11.90
C LEU A 479 -14.86 19.81 -13.24
N ASN A 480 -16.19 19.65 -13.22
CA ASN A 480 -16.98 19.42 -14.43
C ASN A 480 -17.36 20.72 -15.15
N THR A 481 -17.42 21.85 -14.44
CA THR A 481 -17.94 23.13 -14.96
C THR A 481 -16.86 24.18 -15.24
N LYS A 482 -15.68 24.05 -14.63
CA LYS A 482 -14.57 25.01 -14.76
C LYS A 482 -13.34 24.35 -15.35
N LYS A 483 -12.67 25.08 -16.25
CA LYS A 483 -11.45 24.61 -16.93
C LYS A 483 -10.27 24.39 -15.96
N GLU A 484 -10.20 25.15 -14.87
CA GLU A 484 -9.09 25.15 -13.92
C GLU A 484 -9.36 24.31 -12.65
N GLY A 485 -10.49 23.60 -12.61
CA GLY A 485 -10.92 22.84 -11.43
C GLY A 485 -11.48 23.73 -10.31
N ILE A 486 -11.19 23.38 -9.06
CA ILE A 486 -11.66 24.11 -7.88
C ILE A 486 -11.02 25.50 -7.83
N THR A 487 -11.82 26.55 -7.66
CA THR A 487 -11.31 27.92 -7.48
C THR A 487 -10.61 28.04 -6.13
N ILE A 488 -9.27 28.19 -6.15
CA ILE A 488 -8.44 28.32 -4.95
C ILE A 488 -8.09 29.77 -4.65
N LYS A 489 -7.84 30.56 -5.69
CA LYS A 489 -7.57 31.99 -5.60
C LYS A 489 -8.80 32.80 -6.01
N ASP A 490 -8.99 33.96 -5.38
CA ASP A 490 -10.00 34.93 -5.76
C ASP A 490 -9.54 35.80 -6.95
N GLU A 491 -10.39 36.74 -7.36
CA GLU A 491 -10.12 37.69 -8.45
C GLU A 491 -8.90 38.60 -8.22
N ASN A 492 -8.41 38.68 -6.98
CA ASN A 492 -7.22 39.46 -6.60
C ASN A 492 -5.99 38.57 -6.37
N ASP A 493 -6.00 37.32 -6.86
CA ASP A 493 -4.95 36.30 -6.67
C ASP A 493 -4.71 35.91 -5.19
N LYS A 494 -5.68 36.18 -4.30
CA LYS A 494 -5.56 35.85 -2.87
C LYS A 494 -6.31 34.55 -2.54
N ILE A 495 -5.74 33.77 -1.61
CA ILE A 495 -6.41 32.58 -1.08
C ILE A 495 -7.28 32.99 0.10
N LYS A 496 -8.60 32.73 -0.01
CA LYS A 496 -9.56 33.01 1.06
C LYS A 496 -9.21 32.25 2.34
N ARG A 497 -9.17 32.96 3.47
CA ARG A 497 -8.97 32.36 4.79
C ARG A 497 -10.11 31.37 5.09
N GLY A 498 -9.75 30.16 5.55
CA GLY A 498 -10.71 29.07 5.79
C GLY A 498 -11.01 28.17 4.59
N LEU A 499 -10.62 28.53 3.36
CA LEU A 499 -10.79 27.64 2.21
C LEU A 499 -10.05 26.31 2.41
N ALA A 500 -8.82 26.36 2.93
CA ALA A 500 -8.02 25.17 3.17
C ALA A 500 -8.72 24.17 4.12
N GLU A 501 -9.38 24.66 5.17
CA GLU A 501 -10.21 23.83 6.05
C GLU A 501 -11.33 23.15 5.27
N GLN A 502 -12.04 23.89 4.42
CA GLN A 502 -13.17 23.36 3.67
C GLN A 502 -12.71 22.28 2.68
N LEU A 503 -11.63 22.53 1.94
CA LEU A 503 -11.06 21.55 1.01
C LEU A 503 -10.57 20.31 1.74
N TRP A 504 -9.89 20.48 2.88
CA TRP A 504 -9.43 19.37 3.71
C TRP A 504 -10.57 18.49 4.23
N LYS A 505 -11.68 19.10 4.66
CA LYS A 505 -12.80 18.38 5.31
C LYS A 505 -13.83 17.84 4.32
N LYS A 506 -14.01 18.48 3.16
CA LYS A 506 -15.17 18.25 2.28
C LYS A 506 -14.83 17.77 0.87
N ALA A 507 -13.71 18.21 0.29
CA ALA A 507 -13.35 17.83 -1.08
C ALA A 507 -12.77 16.41 -1.11
N ASP A 508 -13.11 15.65 -2.16
CA ASP A 508 -12.43 14.37 -2.45
C ASP A 508 -11.04 14.62 -3.05
N TRP A 509 -10.15 13.64 -2.90
CA TRP A 509 -8.76 13.77 -3.30
C TRP A 509 -8.60 13.78 -4.82
N TYR A 510 -9.48 13.11 -5.56
CA TYR A 510 -9.48 13.16 -7.03
C TYR A 510 -9.67 14.60 -7.53
N SER A 511 -10.65 15.32 -6.99
CA SER A 511 -10.92 16.73 -7.32
C SER A 511 -9.77 17.65 -6.95
N ILE A 512 -9.18 17.45 -5.76
CA ILE A 512 -8.03 18.24 -5.31
C ILE A 512 -6.83 18.00 -6.22
N ILE A 513 -6.45 16.74 -6.48
CA ILE A 513 -5.29 16.41 -7.31
C ILE A 513 -5.51 16.90 -8.75
N SER A 514 -6.70 16.68 -9.32
CA SER A 514 -7.04 17.18 -10.66
C SER A 514 -6.92 18.70 -10.73
N THR A 515 -7.37 19.42 -9.70
CA THR A 515 -7.23 20.89 -9.61
C THR A 515 -5.75 21.29 -9.58
N LEU A 516 -4.93 20.63 -8.76
CA LEU A 516 -3.48 20.92 -8.71
C LEU A 516 -2.80 20.64 -10.06
N MET A 517 -3.19 19.56 -10.74
CA MET A 517 -2.72 19.26 -12.10
C MET A 517 -3.18 20.31 -13.11
N LEU A 518 -4.39 20.84 -13.01
CA LEU A 518 -4.88 21.88 -13.93
C LEU A 518 -4.18 23.22 -13.71
N GLN A 519 -3.96 23.61 -12.45
CA GLN A 519 -3.42 24.93 -12.08
C GLN A 519 -1.89 24.99 -12.12
N HIS A 520 -1.18 23.85 -12.18
CA HIS A 520 0.27 23.80 -12.25
C HIS A 520 0.74 22.95 -13.44
N SER A 521 1.60 23.53 -14.30
CA SER A 521 2.03 22.89 -15.56
C SER A 521 2.80 21.58 -15.36
N ASN A 522 3.59 21.49 -14.28
CA ASN A 522 4.51 20.39 -14.00
C ASN A 522 3.98 19.41 -12.94
N VAL A 523 2.67 19.38 -12.68
CA VAL A 523 2.05 18.47 -11.71
C VAL A 523 1.34 17.34 -12.44
N TYR A 524 1.69 16.11 -12.09
CA TYR A 524 1.25 14.87 -12.70
C TYR A 524 0.53 13.98 -11.68
N ALA A 525 -0.15 12.95 -12.15
CA ALA A 525 -0.59 11.84 -11.32
C ALA A 525 -0.43 10.51 -12.07
N ASP A 526 -0.07 9.45 -11.35
CA ASP A 526 -0.07 8.10 -11.92
C ASP A 526 -1.32 7.33 -11.49
N ILE A 527 -1.75 6.41 -12.36
CA ILE A 527 -2.91 5.54 -12.11
C ILE A 527 -2.52 4.20 -11.46
N SER A 528 -1.32 4.12 -10.88
CA SER A 528 -0.89 2.88 -10.23
C SER A 528 -1.75 2.55 -9.01
N TYR A 529 -1.77 1.29 -8.58
CA TYR A 529 -2.68 0.79 -7.56
C TYR A 529 -4.16 0.79 -7.95
N ILE A 530 -4.74 1.84 -8.53
CA ILE A 530 -6.18 1.88 -8.88
C ILE A 530 -6.55 0.96 -10.05
N LEU A 531 -5.58 0.48 -10.85
CA LEU A 531 -5.78 -0.44 -11.97
C LEU A 531 -6.36 -1.82 -11.62
N HIS A 532 -6.53 -2.17 -10.34
CA HIS A 532 -7.16 -3.44 -10.00
C HIS A 532 -8.69 -3.37 -10.06
N GLY A 533 -9.30 -2.20 -9.85
CA GLY A 533 -10.73 -1.92 -9.93
C GLY A 533 -11.17 -1.44 -11.31
N THR A 534 -10.82 -2.18 -12.36
CA THR A 534 -10.94 -1.70 -13.76
C THR A 534 -12.36 -1.36 -14.20
N GLU A 535 -13.38 -2.01 -13.65
CA GLU A 535 -14.78 -1.79 -14.05
C GLU A 535 -15.28 -0.40 -13.63
N ASP A 536 -14.89 0.07 -12.44
CA ASP A 536 -15.35 1.36 -11.90
C ASP A 536 -14.41 2.53 -12.28
N VAL A 537 -13.12 2.25 -12.47
CA VAL A 537 -12.08 3.28 -12.70
C VAL A 537 -11.97 3.72 -14.16
N ILE A 538 -12.15 2.80 -15.12
CA ILE A 538 -11.93 3.11 -16.54
C ILE A 538 -12.85 4.21 -17.09
N PRO A 539 -14.17 4.24 -16.79
CA PRO A 539 -15.04 5.30 -17.30
C PRO A 539 -14.58 6.70 -16.87
N LEU A 540 -14.25 6.87 -15.58
CA LEU A 540 -13.76 8.16 -15.07
C LEU A 540 -12.38 8.48 -15.65
N LEU A 541 -11.47 7.51 -15.79
CA LEU A 541 -10.17 7.73 -16.43
C LEU A 541 -10.32 8.25 -17.86
N ARG A 542 -11.23 7.67 -18.65
CA ARG A 542 -11.50 8.15 -20.02
C ARG A 542 -12.06 9.57 -20.02
N GLN A 543 -12.91 9.91 -19.06
CA GLN A 543 -13.37 11.29 -18.88
C GLN A 543 -12.20 12.23 -18.52
N THR A 544 -11.29 11.82 -17.63
CA THR A 544 -10.06 12.55 -17.29
C THR A 544 -9.20 12.80 -18.53
N LEU A 545 -9.02 11.78 -19.39
CA LEU A 545 -8.21 11.85 -20.61
C LEU A 545 -8.84 12.67 -21.74
N ARG A 546 -10.10 13.12 -21.59
CA ARG A 546 -10.75 14.09 -22.50
C ARG A 546 -10.52 15.54 -22.08
N ASN A 547 -10.00 15.79 -20.88
CA ASN A 547 -9.69 17.13 -20.43
C ASN A 547 -8.28 17.55 -20.93
N ASP A 548 -8.22 18.61 -21.72
CA ASP A 548 -7.00 19.14 -22.36
C ASP A 548 -5.84 19.43 -21.39
N GLY A 549 -6.15 19.79 -20.14
CA GLY A 549 -5.16 20.06 -19.10
C GLY A 549 -4.69 18.81 -18.38
N LEU A 550 -5.54 17.78 -18.26
CA LEU A 550 -5.24 16.55 -17.53
C LEU A 550 -4.59 15.47 -18.39
N LEU A 551 -5.00 15.29 -19.65
CA LEU A 551 -4.53 14.15 -20.47
C LEU A 551 -3.01 14.06 -20.61
N LYS A 552 -2.32 15.20 -20.62
CA LYS A 552 -0.85 15.29 -20.75
C LYS A 552 -0.11 15.03 -19.44
N LYS A 553 -0.85 14.87 -18.34
CA LYS A 553 -0.33 14.82 -16.96
C LYS A 553 -0.68 13.52 -16.25
N VAL A 554 -1.37 12.60 -16.92
CA VAL A 554 -1.67 11.25 -16.42
C VAL A 554 -0.58 10.27 -16.86
N LEU A 555 -0.05 9.49 -15.91
CA LEU A 555 1.02 8.52 -16.14
C LEU A 555 0.54 7.09 -15.89
N TYR A 556 0.92 6.17 -16.78
CA TYR A 556 0.73 4.74 -16.55
C TYR A 556 1.70 4.22 -15.48
N GLY A 557 1.18 3.48 -14.50
CA GLY A 557 1.97 2.78 -13.50
C GLY A 557 1.22 1.57 -12.95
N THR A 558 1.91 0.58 -12.36
CA THR A 558 1.23 -0.61 -11.81
C THR A 558 1.33 -0.79 -10.31
N ASP A 559 2.26 -0.10 -9.65
CA ASP A 559 2.57 -0.34 -8.24
C ASP A 559 2.94 -1.82 -7.98
N PHE A 560 3.66 -2.39 -8.96
CA PHE A 560 4.34 -3.67 -8.78
C PHE A 560 5.21 -3.57 -7.53
N TYR A 561 5.33 -4.54 -6.64
CA TYR A 561 4.62 -5.80 -6.56
C TYR A 561 3.39 -5.73 -5.62
N VAL A 562 3.14 -4.59 -4.98
CA VAL A 562 2.16 -4.42 -3.89
C VAL A 562 0.74 -4.78 -4.36
N VAL A 563 0.41 -4.45 -5.62
CA VAL A 563 -0.88 -4.73 -6.26
C VAL A 563 -1.04 -6.18 -6.71
N ARG A 564 0.02 -7.01 -6.74
CA ARG A 564 -0.08 -8.44 -7.13
C ARG A 564 -1.03 -9.25 -6.25
N ASN A 565 -1.40 -8.72 -5.09
CA ASN A 565 -2.43 -9.28 -4.22
C ASN A 565 -3.82 -9.26 -4.86
N HIS A 566 -4.05 -8.31 -5.76
CA HIS A 566 -5.32 -8.09 -6.45
C HIS A 566 -5.25 -8.58 -7.90
N LYS A 567 -4.18 -8.26 -8.63
CA LYS A 567 -4.09 -8.50 -10.07
C LYS A 567 -2.65 -8.69 -10.56
N SER A 568 -2.42 -9.57 -11.53
CA SER A 568 -1.09 -9.71 -12.14
C SER A 568 -0.79 -8.54 -13.08
N ASP A 569 0.48 -8.14 -13.20
CA ASP A 569 0.89 -7.04 -14.09
C ASP A 569 0.53 -7.26 -15.55
N LYS A 570 0.64 -8.50 -16.03
CA LYS A 570 0.19 -8.86 -17.38
C LYS A 570 -1.29 -8.59 -17.58
N LEU A 571 -2.10 -8.92 -16.58
CA LEU A 571 -3.54 -8.70 -16.63
C LEU A 571 -3.88 -7.21 -16.49
N MET A 572 -3.20 -6.47 -15.62
CA MET A 572 -3.36 -5.00 -15.53
C MET A 572 -3.01 -4.32 -16.86
N LEU A 573 -1.92 -4.74 -17.50
CA LEU A 573 -1.53 -4.22 -18.81
C LEU A 573 -2.58 -4.55 -19.88
N ALA A 574 -3.02 -5.81 -19.95
CA ALA A 574 -4.03 -6.25 -20.91
C ALA A 574 -5.34 -5.47 -20.75
N ASP A 575 -5.79 -5.27 -19.52
CA ASP A 575 -7.05 -4.57 -19.25
C ASP A 575 -6.95 -3.08 -19.55
N MET A 576 -5.78 -2.45 -19.36
CA MET A 576 -5.57 -1.07 -19.80
C MET A 576 -5.56 -0.92 -21.31
N MET A 577 -4.88 -1.84 -22.01
CA MET A 577 -4.88 -1.83 -23.47
C MET A 577 -6.27 -2.11 -24.06
N ASN A 578 -7.14 -2.82 -23.34
CA ASN A 578 -8.51 -3.10 -23.76
C ASN A 578 -9.50 -1.98 -23.36
N GLY A 579 -9.29 -1.33 -22.21
CA GLY A 579 -10.18 -0.27 -21.69
C GLY A 579 -9.99 1.09 -22.35
N LEU A 580 -8.80 1.35 -22.89
CA LEU A 580 -8.43 2.60 -23.56
C LEU A 580 -8.24 2.40 -25.06
N SER A 581 -8.38 3.47 -25.84
CA SER A 581 -7.91 3.48 -27.23
C SER A 581 -6.38 3.41 -27.27
N GLU A 582 -5.83 2.98 -28.41
CA GLU A 582 -4.38 2.91 -28.60
C GLU A 582 -3.69 4.27 -28.41
N ALA A 583 -4.33 5.35 -28.87
CA ALA A 583 -3.82 6.71 -28.69
C ALA A 583 -3.85 7.18 -27.22
N GLU A 584 -4.93 6.91 -26.49
CA GLU A 584 -5.03 7.20 -25.05
C GLU A 584 -3.96 6.43 -24.26
N PHE A 585 -3.76 5.15 -24.57
CA PHE A 585 -2.76 4.33 -23.91
C PHE A 585 -1.32 4.78 -24.24
N ASP A 586 -1.02 5.05 -25.52
CA ASP A 586 0.29 5.52 -25.94
C ASP A 586 0.63 6.86 -25.28
N LEU A 587 -0.33 7.76 -25.13
CA LEU A 587 -0.13 9.03 -24.44
C LEU A 587 0.35 8.82 -22.99
N ILE A 588 -0.39 8.02 -22.20
CA ILE A 588 -0.08 7.85 -20.76
C ILE A 588 1.11 6.91 -20.50
N ALA A 589 1.41 5.99 -21.43
CA ALA A 589 2.44 4.97 -21.25
C ALA A 589 3.71 5.21 -22.07
N ARG A 590 3.72 6.16 -23.01
CA ARG A 590 4.89 6.48 -23.84
C ARG A 590 5.24 7.96 -23.79
N ASP A 591 4.30 8.85 -24.08
CA ASP A 591 4.63 10.27 -24.29
C ASP A 591 4.75 11.02 -22.96
N ASN A 592 3.72 10.98 -22.11
CA ASN A 592 3.74 11.68 -20.82
C ASN A 592 4.87 11.20 -19.90
N PRO A 593 5.19 9.90 -19.78
CA PRO A 593 6.35 9.44 -18.99
C PRO A 593 7.68 10.06 -19.42
N ARG A 594 7.88 10.28 -20.73
CA ARG A 594 9.12 10.87 -21.25
C ARG A 594 9.23 12.34 -20.87
N GLU A 595 8.13 13.08 -20.99
CA GLU A 595 8.10 14.49 -20.59
C GLU A 595 8.30 14.66 -19.07
N PHE A 596 7.69 13.76 -18.28
CA PHE A 596 7.88 13.73 -16.84
C PHE A 596 9.34 13.44 -16.44
N LEU A 597 9.99 12.48 -17.10
CA LEU A 597 11.37 12.08 -16.79
C LEU A 597 12.45 12.98 -17.40
N LYS A 598 12.09 13.88 -18.30
CA LYS A 598 13.03 14.82 -18.92
C LYS A 598 13.56 15.80 -17.86
N ARG A 599 14.88 15.98 -17.78
CA ARG A 599 15.51 17.00 -16.93
C ARG A 599 15.62 18.32 -17.67
#